data_AF-A0A1M7Z1E7-F1
#
_entry.id   AF-A0A1M7Z1E7-F1
#
_cell.length_a   1.000
_cell.length_b   1.000
_cell.length_c   1.000
_cell.angle_alpha   90.00
_cell.angle_beta   90.00
_cell.angle_gamma   90.00
#
_symmetry.space_group_name_H-M   'P 1'
#
loop_
_entity.id
_entity.type
_entity.pdbx_description
1 polymer ?
#
loop_
_entity_poly.entity_id
_entity_poly.type
_entity_poly.pdbx_seq_one_letter_code
_entity_poly.pdbx_strand_id
1 'polypeptide(L)'
;MSRNQDWSKSRGRELRLDAELRAIQGGPSVPQSPPFHSHDATMQSMFNRGWMSVSQCDINIYTGKAPDIHSSDPHENIRNLRCFLQSQRSH
;
A
#
# COMPACT_ATOMS: atom_id res chain seq x y z
N MET A 1 15.37 14.13 0.95
CA MET A 1 14.59 14.56 2.13
C MET A 1 15.35 14.14 3.38
N SER A 2 14.95 14.57 4.59
CA SER A 2 15.62 14.11 5.81
C SER A 2 15.40 12.60 5.98
N ARG A 3 16.44 11.85 6.36
CA ARG A 3 16.40 10.38 6.52
C ARG A 3 15.22 9.90 7.37
N ASN A 4 14.82 10.67 8.37
CA ASN A 4 13.70 10.34 9.26
C ASN A 4 12.33 10.51 8.57
N GLN A 5 12.21 11.48 7.65
CA GLN A 5 11.01 11.67 6.83
C GLN A 5 10.81 10.50 5.87
N ASP A 6 11.88 10.09 5.20
CA ASP A 6 11.85 8.96 4.27
C ASP A 6 11.53 7.66 5.02
N TRP A 7 12.13 7.44 6.20
CA TRP A 7 11.81 6.32 7.06
C TRP A 7 10.34 6.30 7.51
N SER A 8 9.81 7.43 7.98
CA SER A 8 8.41 7.53 8.42
C SER A 8 7.44 7.22 7.28
N LYS A 9 7.74 7.70 6.07
CA LYS A 9 6.94 7.45 4.88
C LYS A 9 6.98 5.96 4.49
N SER A 10 8.17 5.35 4.43
CA SER A 10 8.31 3.91 4.16
C SER A 10 7.57 3.08 5.19
N ARG A 11 7.65 3.47 6.47
CA ARG A 11 6.98 2.77 7.56
C ARG A 11 5.46 2.81 7.45
N GLY A 12 4.89 3.93 7.04
CA GLY A 12 3.46 4.05 6.77
C GLY A 12 2.98 3.12 5.66
N ARG A 13 3.79 2.99 4.60
CA ARG A 13 3.51 2.08 3.48
C ARG A 13 3.55 0.62 3.92
N GLU A 14 4.61 0.22 4.65
CA GLU A 14 4.78 -1.13 5.17
C GLU A 14 3.62 -1.55 6.07
N LEU A 15 3.25 -0.71 7.05
CA LEU A 15 2.17 -1.03 7.98
C LEU A 15 0.81 -1.15 7.29
N ARG A 16 0.57 -0.34 6.25
CA ARG A 16 -0.66 -0.47 5.46
C ARG A 16 -0.70 -1.82 4.74
N LEU A 17 0.40 -2.20 4.07
CA LEU A 17 0.49 -3.47 3.35
C LEU A 17 0.36 -4.69 4.27
N ASP A 18 1.00 -4.66 5.45
CA ASP A 18 0.89 -5.72 6.45
C ASP A 18 -0.54 -5.85 6.99
N ALA A 19 -1.23 -4.73 7.23
CA ALA A 19 -2.62 -4.74 7.65
C ALA A 19 -3.55 -5.32 6.57
N GLU A 20 -3.33 -5.01 5.29
CA GLU A 20 -4.07 -5.60 4.16
C GLU A 20 -3.85 -7.11 4.06
N LEU A 21 -2.60 -7.56 4.25
CA LEU A 21 -2.27 -8.97 4.27
C LEU A 21 -2.98 -9.69 5.43
N ARG A 22 -3.01 -9.09 6.63
CA ARG A 22 -3.76 -9.65 7.77
C ARG A 22 -5.26 -9.69 7.51
N ALA A 23 -5.84 -8.64 6.93
CA ALA A 23 -7.26 -8.60 6.58
C ALA A 23 -7.62 -9.72 5.59
N ILE A 24 -6.76 -9.97 4.59
CA ILE A 24 -6.93 -11.07 3.64
C ILE A 24 -6.84 -12.45 4.31
N GLN A 25 -5.99 -12.61 5.32
CA GLN A 25 -5.82 -13.85 6.08
C GLN A 25 -6.97 -14.12 7.07
N GLY A 26 -8.04 -13.32 7.07
CA GLY A 26 -9.18 -13.45 7.99
C GLY A 26 -9.07 -12.59 9.25
N GLY A 27 -8.13 -11.64 9.27
CA GLY A 27 -8.00 -10.63 10.32
C GLY A 27 -9.00 -9.47 10.19
N PRO A 28 -8.88 -8.45 11.06
CA PRO A 28 -9.76 -7.29 11.02
C PRO A 28 -9.53 -6.45 9.76
N SER A 29 -10.59 -5.78 9.30
CA SER A 29 -10.52 -4.85 8.17
C SER A 29 -9.51 -3.74 8.41
N VAL A 30 -8.82 -3.32 7.35
CA VAL A 30 -7.78 -2.31 7.44
C VAL A 30 -8.36 -0.95 7.80
N PRO A 31 -7.83 -0.25 8.82
CA PRO A 31 -8.36 1.05 9.23
C PRO A 31 -8.20 2.08 8.10
N GLN A 32 -9.25 2.85 7.85
CA GLN A 32 -9.21 3.92 6.84
C GLN A 32 -8.29 5.06 7.28
N SER A 33 -8.29 5.40 8.57
CA SER A 33 -7.37 6.38 9.15
C SER A 33 -6.01 5.74 9.48
N PRO A 34 -4.89 6.40 9.13
CA PRO A 34 -3.57 5.94 9.55
C PRO A 34 -3.45 5.87 11.07
N PRO A 35 -2.78 4.84 11.62
CA PRO A 35 -2.52 4.78 13.06
C PRO A 35 -1.54 5.88 13.50
N PHE A 36 -1.55 6.16 14.80
CA PHE A 36 -0.56 7.05 15.41
C PHE A 36 0.83 6.41 15.34
N HIS A 37 1.82 7.18 14.91
CA HIS A 37 3.19 6.75 14.66
C HIS A 37 4.22 7.59 15.43
N SER A 38 4.05 8.92 15.50
CA SER A 38 5.02 9.81 16.15
C SER A 38 4.36 11.06 16.70
N HIS A 39 4.91 11.58 17.81
CA HIS A 39 4.52 12.88 18.38
C HIS A 39 5.05 14.07 17.57
N ASP A 40 6.05 13.86 16.71
CA ASP A 40 6.49 14.88 15.76
C ASP A 40 5.48 14.97 14.62
N ALA A 41 4.85 16.13 14.46
CA ALA A 41 3.83 16.38 13.45
C ALA A 41 4.35 16.18 12.01
N THR A 42 5.64 16.46 11.75
CA THR A 42 6.27 16.22 10.45
C THR A 42 6.38 14.73 10.17
N MET A 43 6.80 13.96 11.17
CA MET A 43 6.92 12.49 11.07
C MET A 43 5.57 11.83 10.91
N GLN A 44 4.58 12.25 11.71
CA GLN A 44 3.22 11.77 11.58
C GLN A 44 2.63 12.12 10.21
N SER A 45 2.88 13.32 9.70
CA SER A 45 2.42 13.73 8.36
C SER A 45 3.05 12.89 7.25
N MET A 46 4.36 12.62 7.31
CA MET A 46 5.03 11.75 6.35
C MET A 46 4.56 10.30 6.42
N PHE A 47 4.31 9.80 7.62
CA PHE A 47 3.69 8.49 7.84
C PHE A 47 2.30 8.40 7.21
N ASN A 48 1.44 9.40 7.45
CA ASN A 48 0.10 9.46 6.88
C ASN A 48 0.14 9.46 5.34
N ARG A 49 1.10 10.20 4.75
CA ARG A 49 1.33 10.19 3.31
C ARG A 49 1.77 8.81 2.81
N GLY A 50 2.62 8.11 3.55
CA GLY A 50 3.04 6.74 3.25
C GLY A 50 1.85 5.77 3.26
N TRP A 51 1.04 5.81 4.31
CA TRP A 51 -0.16 4.98 4.47
C TRP A 51 -1.14 5.16 3.30
N MET A 52 -1.43 6.41 2.93
CA MET A 52 -2.37 6.75 1.85
C MET A 52 -1.78 6.54 0.43
N SER A 53 -0.47 6.31 0.31
CA SER A 53 0.19 6.10 -0.99
C SER A 53 0.11 4.67 -1.50
N VAL A 54 -0.33 3.72 -0.66
CA VAL A 54 -0.51 2.31 -1.06
C VAL A 54 -1.71 2.19 -2.00
N SER A 55 -1.43 1.71 -3.21
CA SER A 55 -2.46 1.41 -4.19
C SER A 55 -2.94 -0.04 -4.08
N GLN A 56 -4.12 -0.35 -4.62
CA GLN A 56 -4.62 -1.74 -4.73
C GLN A 56 -3.60 -2.66 -5.41
N CYS A 57 -2.86 -2.08 -6.33
CA CYS A 57 -1.77 -2.69 -7.04
C CYS A 57 -0.62 -3.17 -6.16
N ASP A 58 -0.15 -2.29 -5.27
CA ASP A 58 0.86 -2.63 -4.30
C ASP A 58 0.39 -3.75 -3.36
N ILE A 59 -0.90 -3.71 -2.99
CA ILE A 59 -1.53 -4.74 -2.15
C ILE A 59 -1.55 -6.09 -2.88
N ASN A 60 -1.97 -6.12 -4.14
CA ASN A 60 -2.05 -7.36 -4.93
C ASN A 60 -0.66 -7.99 -5.10
N ILE A 61 0.35 -7.18 -5.44
CA ILE A 61 1.74 -7.62 -5.56
C ILE A 61 2.25 -8.14 -4.21
N TYR A 62 2.05 -7.38 -3.13
CA TYR A 62 2.55 -7.74 -1.79
C TYR A 62 1.90 -9.01 -1.24
N THR A 63 0.61 -9.22 -1.51
CA THR A 63 -0.15 -10.36 -1.03
C THR A 63 -0.02 -11.59 -1.93
N GLY A 64 0.65 -11.46 -3.08
CA GLY A 64 0.77 -12.51 -4.08
C GLY A 64 -0.57 -12.88 -4.73
N LYS A 65 -1.62 -12.07 -4.54
CA LYS A 65 -2.87 -12.24 -5.26
C LYS A 65 -2.62 -11.89 -6.73
N ALA A 66 -2.72 -12.90 -7.59
CA ALA A 66 -2.84 -12.65 -9.02
C ALA A 66 -4.00 -11.65 -9.23
N PRO A 67 -3.86 -10.65 -10.12
CA PRO A 67 -4.94 -9.73 -10.39
C PRO A 67 -6.17 -10.55 -10.74
N ASP A 68 -7.27 -10.30 -10.05
CA ASP A 68 -8.50 -11.02 -10.29
C ASP A 68 -8.99 -10.66 -11.70
N ILE A 69 -8.72 -11.53 -12.67
CA ILE A 69 -9.13 -11.35 -14.08
C ILE A 69 -10.67 -11.43 -14.19
N HIS A 70 -11.35 -11.87 -13.13
CA HIS A 70 -12.81 -11.90 -13.03
C HIS A 70 -13.47 -10.56 -12.68
N SER A 71 -12.73 -9.45 -12.74
CA SER A 71 -13.38 -8.15 -12.83
C SER A 71 -14.14 -8.05 -14.17
N SER A 72 -15.47 -7.94 -14.10
CA SER A 72 -16.35 -7.64 -15.23
C SER A 72 -16.03 -6.28 -15.88
N ASP A 73 -15.10 -5.51 -15.32
CA ASP A 73 -14.66 -4.21 -15.80
C ASP A 73 -13.29 -4.31 -16.52
N PRO A 74 -13.25 -4.13 -17.85
CA PRO A 74 -12.00 -4.12 -18.62
C PRO A 74 -10.98 -3.07 -18.16
N HIS A 75 -11.44 -1.96 -17.57
CA HIS A 75 -10.56 -0.89 -17.11
C HIS A 75 -9.77 -1.28 -15.87
N GLU A 76 -10.34 -2.09 -14.98
CA GLU A 76 -9.61 -2.64 -13.83
C GLU A 76 -8.52 -3.60 -14.28
N ASN A 77 -8.82 -4.46 -15.27
CA ASN A 77 -7.82 -5.34 -15.88
C ASN A 77 -6.64 -4.56 -16.47
N ILE A 78 -6.91 -3.47 -17.21
CA ILE A 78 -5.85 -2.61 -17.78
C ILE A 78 -5.03 -1.92 -16.67
N ARG A 79 -5.67 -1.44 -15.60
CA ARG A 79 -4.97 -0.83 -14.46
C ARG A 79 -4.05 -1.84 -13.78
N ASN A 80 -4.56 -3.04 -13.52
CA ASN A 80 -3.80 -4.15 -12.92
C ASN A 80 -2.60 -4.57 -13.78
N LEU A 81 -2.81 -4.73 -15.09
CA LEU A 81 -1.75 -5.06 -16.06
C LEU A 81 -0.66 -4.00 -16.10
N ARG A 82 -1.02 -2.72 -16.25
CA ARG A 82 -0.06 -1.61 -16.29
C ARG A 82 0.81 -1.59 -15.04
N CYS A 83 0.20 -1.87 -13.91
CA CYS A 83 0.85 -1.89 -12.60
C CYS A 83 1.81 -3.08 -12.43
N PHE A 84 1.40 -4.27 -12.83
CA PHE A 84 2.30 -5.43 -12.89
C PHE A 84 3.52 -5.15 -13.76
N LEU A 85 3.31 -4.54 -14.93
CA LEU A 85 4.38 -4.16 -15.86
C LEU A 85 5.32 -3.07 -15.30
N GLN A 86 4.82 -2.13 -14.49
CA GLN A 86 5.67 -1.13 -13.82
C GLN A 86 6.54 -1.74 -12.72
N SER A 87 6.00 -2.72 -11.99
CA SER A 87 6.78 -3.46 -10.98
C SER A 87 7.94 -4.23 -11.62
N GLN A 88 7.72 -4.86 -12.78
CA GLN A 88 8.75 -5.62 -13.50
C GLN A 88 9.89 -4.75 -14.07
N ARG A 89 9.64 -3.46 -14.35
CA ARG A 89 10.65 -2.52 -14.88
C ARG A 89 11.52 -1.86 -13.81
N SER A 90 11.22 -2.08 -12.53
CA SER A 90 11.90 -1.42 -11.41
C SER A 90 13.00 -2.29 -10.76
N HIS A 91 13.32 -3.42 -11.39
CA HIS A 91 14.40 -4.35 -11.02
C HIS A 91 15.53 -4.28 -12.06
#